data_AF-A0A7W7RYP8-F1
#
_entry.id   AF-A0A7W7RYP8-F1
#
_cell.length_a   1.000
_cell.length_b   1.000
_cell.length_c   1.000
_cell.angle_alpha   90.00
_cell.angle_beta   90.00
_cell.angle_gamma   90.00
#
_symmetry.space_group_name_H-M   'P 1'
#
loop_
_entity.id
_entity.type
_entity.pdbx_description
1 polymer ?
#
loop_
_entity_poly.entity_id
_entity_poly.type
_entity_poly.pdbx_seq_one_letter_code
_entity_poly.pdbx_strand_id
1 'polypeptide(L)'
;MKRGNGLQRTTPLMAKKPMARGKGLKAGAATPTRKAPAKKAPRNTGPTPAVRQAVRDRDLDTCIVCGVVVSGRPASIHHRRNRGMGGSSDPRINDVTNLLVVCGDGTSGCHGMLTDRPWELDAEKHGWIIGRNSIADPALVPVLVAWLGWAYPLADGTWQVIEDIAAVTS
;
A
#
# COMPACT_ATOMS: atom_id res chain seq x y z
N MET A 1 28.01 -14.88 -2.56
CA MET A 1 27.46 -14.21 -3.76
C MET A 1 28.06 -12.81 -3.87
N LYS A 2 28.76 -12.49 -4.97
CA LYS A 2 29.38 -11.17 -5.17
C LYS A 2 28.32 -10.19 -5.69
N ARG A 3 28.06 -9.10 -4.95
CA ARG A 3 27.17 -8.01 -5.39
C ARG A 3 27.79 -7.37 -6.64
N GLY A 4 27.06 -7.37 -7.75
CA GLY A 4 27.48 -6.70 -8.98
C GLY A 4 27.68 -5.20 -8.73
N ASN A 5 28.79 -4.68 -9.22
CA ASN A 5 29.12 -3.26 -9.16
C ASN A 5 27.99 -2.47 -9.85
N GLY A 6 27.40 -1.48 -9.16
CA GLY A 6 26.31 -0.68 -9.71
C GLY A 6 26.71 0.00 -11.01
N LEU A 7 25.74 0.26 -11.89
CA LEU A 7 25.95 1.01 -13.13
C LEU A 7 26.51 2.40 -12.80
N GLN A 8 27.82 2.56 -12.91
CA GLN A 8 28.45 3.87 -12.77
C GLN A 8 28.32 4.62 -14.08
N ARG A 9 27.71 5.81 -14.04
CA ARG A 9 27.66 6.73 -15.17
C ARG A 9 29.05 7.30 -15.41
N THR A 10 29.73 6.81 -16.45
CA THR A 10 31.12 7.21 -16.77
C THR A 10 31.21 8.45 -17.66
N THR A 11 30.11 9.00 -18.15
CA THR A 11 30.13 10.23 -18.97
C THR A 11 28.88 11.12 -18.74
N PRO A 12 29.05 12.46 -18.68
CA PRO A 12 27.92 13.38 -18.74
C PRO A 12 27.32 13.39 -20.14
N LEU A 13 25.98 13.38 -20.23
CA LEU A 13 25.27 13.51 -21.50
C LEU A 13 25.40 14.95 -21.97
N MET A 14 26.20 15.17 -23.01
CA MET A 14 26.33 16.46 -23.69
C MET A 14 25.24 16.56 -24.76
N ALA A 15 24.38 17.57 -24.67
CA ALA A 15 23.36 17.84 -25.70
C ALA A 15 24.06 18.16 -27.04
N LYS A 16 23.85 17.34 -28.07
CA LYS A 16 24.36 17.61 -29.42
C LYS A 16 23.25 18.24 -30.26
N LYS A 17 23.55 19.44 -30.78
CA LYS A 17 22.71 20.35 -31.58
C LYS A 17 21.35 20.69 -30.94
N PRO A 18 20.99 21.98 -30.83
CA PRO A 18 19.64 22.35 -30.41
C PRO A 18 18.62 21.79 -31.42
N MET A 19 17.52 21.24 -30.92
CA MET A 19 16.43 20.78 -31.80
C MET A 19 15.90 21.99 -32.58
N ALA A 20 15.79 21.84 -33.90
CA ALA A 20 15.21 22.88 -34.75
C ALA A 20 13.76 23.12 -34.33
N ARG A 21 13.39 24.39 -34.10
CA ARG A 21 12.02 24.76 -33.76
C ARG A 21 11.12 24.47 -34.96
N GLY A 22 10.23 23.48 -34.81
CA GLY A 22 9.23 23.17 -35.83
C GLY A 22 8.33 24.36 -36.13
N LYS A 23 7.76 24.41 -37.35
CA LYS A 23 6.77 25.42 -37.75
C LYS A 23 5.61 25.33 -36.76
N GLY A 24 5.33 26.43 -36.04
CA GLY A 24 4.29 26.47 -35.02
C GLY A 24 2.95 25.95 -35.56
N LEU A 25 2.18 25.31 -34.69
CA LEU A 25 0.83 24.84 -35.02
C LEU A 25 0.02 26.03 -35.55
N LYS A 26 -0.51 25.91 -36.78
CA LYS A 26 -1.38 26.95 -37.34
C LYS A 26 -2.62 27.05 -36.46
N ALA A 27 -2.96 28.26 -36.03
CA ALA A 27 -4.25 28.52 -35.40
C ALA A 27 -5.36 28.19 -36.41
N GLY A 28 -5.97 27.01 -36.26
CA GLY A 28 -7.17 26.65 -37.00
C GLY A 28 -8.34 27.52 -36.50
N ALA A 29 -9.18 27.96 -37.43
CA ALA A 29 -10.43 28.66 -37.13
C ALA A 29 -11.22 27.91 -36.04
N ALA A 30 -11.80 28.65 -35.10
CA ALA A 30 -12.49 28.09 -33.94
C ALA A 30 -13.61 27.12 -34.35
N THR A 31 -13.36 25.82 -34.23
CA THR A 31 -14.39 24.79 -34.27
C THR A 31 -15.35 25.03 -33.10
N PRO A 32 -16.69 24.97 -33.28
CA PRO A 32 -17.62 25.09 -32.17
C PRO A 32 -17.32 23.99 -31.15
N THR A 33 -16.88 24.40 -29.96
CA THR A 33 -16.54 23.48 -28.88
C THR A 33 -17.83 22.86 -28.36
N ARG A 34 -18.10 21.60 -28.74
CA ARG A 34 -19.12 20.81 -28.04
C ARG A 34 -18.74 20.82 -26.55
N LYS A 35 -19.64 21.31 -25.68
CA LYS A 35 -19.46 21.24 -24.22
C LYS A 35 -19.09 19.81 -23.86
N ALA A 36 -17.90 19.62 -23.30
CA ALA A 36 -17.50 18.32 -22.80
C ALA A 36 -18.54 17.85 -21.77
N PRO A 37 -18.99 16.59 -21.83
CA PRO A 37 -19.91 16.06 -20.83
C PRO A 37 -19.26 16.18 -19.45
N ALA A 38 -20.07 16.51 -18.44
CA ALA A 38 -19.59 16.61 -17.07
C ALA A 38 -18.86 15.32 -16.67
N LYS A 39 -17.64 15.45 -16.12
CA LYS A 39 -16.88 14.30 -15.63
C LYS A 39 -17.70 13.61 -14.54
N LYS A 40 -18.01 12.32 -14.73
CA LYS A 40 -18.62 11.51 -13.66
C LYS A 40 -17.73 11.55 -12.43
N ALA A 41 -18.33 11.68 -11.24
CA ALA A 41 -17.61 11.61 -9.99
C ALA A 41 -16.78 10.30 -9.94
N PRO A 42 -15.52 10.35 -9.45
CA PRO A 42 -14.69 9.16 -9.37
C PRO A 42 -15.36 8.12 -8.47
N ARG A 43 -15.33 6.84 -8.91
CA ARG A 43 -15.85 5.73 -8.11
C ARG A 43 -15.03 5.59 -6.83
N ASN A 44 -15.68 5.52 -5.67
CA ASN A 44 -15.00 5.16 -4.43
C ASN A 44 -14.68 3.67 -4.46
N THR A 45 -13.40 3.34 -4.67
CA THR A 45 -12.89 1.96 -4.74
C THR A 45 -12.15 1.54 -3.48
N GLY A 46 -12.20 2.35 -2.41
CA GLY A 46 -11.60 2.03 -1.12
C GLY A 46 -12.50 1.19 -0.22
N PRO A 47 -11.99 0.75 0.95
CA PRO A 47 -12.78 0.06 1.95
C PRO A 47 -13.97 0.91 2.40
N THR A 48 -15.11 0.26 2.65
CA THR A 48 -16.32 0.93 3.15
C THR A 48 -16.08 1.47 4.57
N PRO A 49 -16.85 2.47 5.03
CA PRO A 49 -16.74 2.96 6.41
C PRO A 49 -16.87 1.86 7.47
N ALA A 50 -17.78 0.90 7.25
CA ALA A 50 -17.97 -0.24 8.16
C ALA A 50 -16.71 -1.12 8.26
N VAL A 51 -16.08 -1.45 7.12
CA VAL A 51 -14.82 -2.21 7.12
C VAL A 51 -13.70 -1.43 7.83
N ARG A 52 -13.61 -0.11 7.58
CA ARG A 52 -12.60 0.73 8.22
C ARG A 52 -12.77 0.77 9.73
N GLN A 53 -14.01 0.81 10.21
CA GLN A 53 -14.32 0.77 11.63
C GLN A 53 -13.95 -0.59 12.22
N ALA A 54 -14.36 -1.69 11.58
CA ALA A 54 -14.02 -3.04 12.04
C ALA A 54 -12.50 -3.26 12.17
N VAL A 55 -11.71 -2.75 11.22
CA VAL A 55 -10.23 -2.83 11.29
C VAL A 55 -9.68 -1.99 12.45
N ARG A 56 -10.24 -0.80 12.70
CA ARG A 56 -9.85 0.04 13.85
C ARG A 56 -10.21 -0.59 15.19
N ASP A 57 -11.39 -1.18 15.29
CA ASP A 57 -11.86 -1.84 16.50
C ASP A 57 -10.99 -3.07 16.78
N ARG A 58 -10.72 -3.91 15.76
CA ARG A 58 -9.83 -5.06 15.86
C ARG A 58 -8.43 -4.67 16.33
N ASP A 59 -7.89 -3.60 15.76
CA ASP A 59 -6.52 -3.15 16.02
C ASP A 59 -6.45 -2.18 17.22
N LEU A 60 -7.55 -1.98 17.94
CA LEU A 60 -7.67 -1.12 19.12
C LEU A 60 -7.14 0.30 18.88
N ASP A 61 -7.37 0.85 17.68
CA ASP A 61 -6.78 2.12 17.23
C ASP A 61 -5.27 2.23 17.55
N THR A 62 -4.54 1.14 17.35
CA THR A 62 -3.11 1.02 17.65
C THR A 62 -2.35 0.53 16.41
N CYS A 63 -1.15 1.06 16.18
CA CYS A 63 -0.33 0.71 15.02
C CYS A 63 0.25 -0.70 15.18
N ILE A 64 -0.21 -1.67 14.40
CA ILE A 64 0.18 -3.09 14.52
C ILE A 64 1.69 -3.34 14.47
N VAL A 65 2.45 -2.43 13.82
CA VAL A 65 3.91 -2.57 13.64
C VAL A 65 4.69 -2.16 14.88
N CYS A 66 4.33 -1.03 15.50
CA CYS A 66 5.12 -0.44 16.60
C CYS A 66 4.38 -0.29 17.93
N GLY A 67 3.09 -0.67 17.98
CA GLY A 67 2.28 -0.65 19.20
C GLY A 67 1.85 0.74 19.66
N VAL A 68 2.07 1.78 18.85
CA VAL A 68 1.67 3.13 19.23
C VAL A 68 0.17 3.37 19.00
N VAL A 69 -0.53 3.87 20.01
CA VAL A 69 -1.93 4.31 19.88
C VAL A 69 -2.00 5.47 18.88
N VAL A 70 -2.91 5.38 17.91
CA VAL A 70 -3.04 6.32 16.79
C VAL A 70 -4.11 7.39 16.98
N SER A 71 -4.91 7.33 18.06
CA SER A 71 -5.87 8.37 18.38
C SER A 71 -5.18 9.74 18.49
N GLY A 72 -5.57 10.70 17.64
CA GLY A 72 -4.97 12.04 17.59
C GLY A 72 -3.64 12.12 16.83
N ARG A 73 -3.26 11.09 16.06
CA ARG A 73 -2.02 11.06 15.26
C ARG A 73 -2.33 10.70 13.81
N PRO A 74 -1.44 11.06 12.85
CA PRO A 74 -1.54 10.54 11.49
C PRO A 74 -1.52 9.00 11.52
N ALA A 75 -2.50 8.40 10.86
CA ALA A 75 -2.59 6.96 10.72
C ALA A 75 -3.36 6.57 9.47
N SER A 76 -3.03 5.40 8.96
CA SER A 76 -3.53 4.88 7.71
C SER A 76 -4.03 3.45 7.91
N ILE A 77 -5.07 3.08 7.15
CA ILE A 77 -5.43 1.68 6.97
C ILE A 77 -4.59 1.19 5.79
N HIS A 78 -3.58 0.39 6.12
CA HIS A 78 -2.63 -0.15 5.17
C HIS A 78 -3.15 -1.45 4.56
N HIS A 79 -2.97 -1.58 3.25
CA HIS A 79 -3.24 -2.79 2.49
C HIS A 79 -2.03 -3.72 2.51
N ARG A 80 -2.18 -4.92 3.06
CA ARG A 80 -1.12 -5.96 3.05
C ARG A 80 -0.78 -6.38 1.62
N ARG A 81 -1.80 -6.78 0.86
CA ARG A 81 -1.75 -6.86 -0.60
C ARG A 81 -2.20 -5.52 -1.17
N ASN A 82 -1.27 -4.80 -1.77
CA ASN A 82 -1.53 -3.47 -2.31
C ASN A 82 -2.59 -3.50 -3.44
N ARG A 83 -3.47 -2.50 -3.44
CA ARG A 83 -4.56 -2.33 -4.41
C ARG A 83 -4.10 -1.93 -5.82
N GLY A 84 -2.86 -1.44 -5.94
CA GLY A 84 -2.32 -0.89 -7.19
C GLY A 84 -2.94 0.45 -7.62
N MET A 85 -2.34 1.09 -8.63
CA MET A 85 -2.89 2.32 -9.20
C MET A 85 -4.13 2.00 -10.05
N GLY A 86 -5.22 2.75 -9.86
CA GLY A 86 -6.50 2.54 -10.56
C GLY A 86 -7.53 1.71 -9.78
N GLY A 87 -7.15 1.17 -8.62
CA GLY A 87 -7.99 0.30 -7.81
C GLY A 87 -8.02 -1.14 -8.30
N SER A 88 -8.67 -2.00 -7.54
CA SER A 88 -8.83 -3.43 -7.85
C SER A 88 -10.31 -3.80 -7.86
N SER A 89 -10.68 -4.74 -8.73
CA SER A 89 -11.99 -5.40 -8.71
C SER A 89 -12.03 -6.62 -7.81
N ASP A 90 -10.88 -7.06 -7.29
CA ASP A 90 -10.81 -8.17 -6.34
C ASP A 90 -11.40 -7.72 -4.99
N PRO A 91 -12.52 -8.32 -4.53
CA PRO A 91 -13.17 -7.92 -3.29
C PRO A 91 -12.27 -8.11 -2.07
N ARG A 92 -11.31 -9.04 -2.11
CA ARG A 92 -10.37 -9.33 -1.02
C ARG A 92 -9.41 -8.18 -0.74
N ILE A 93 -9.23 -7.27 -1.70
CA ILE A 93 -8.33 -6.12 -1.51
C ILE A 93 -8.83 -5.20 -0.41
N ASN A 94 -10.15 -5.01 -0.29
CA ASN A 94 -10.74 -4.16 0.73
C ASN A 94 -11.32 -4.96 1.90
N ASP A 95 -10.96 -6.23 2.05
CA ASP A 95 -11.42 -7.09 3.13
C ASP A 95 -10.65 -6.81 4.44
N VAL A 96 -11.30 -6.98 5.59
CA VAL A 96 -10.69 -6.76 6.92
C VAL A 96 -9.39 -7.56 7.10
N THR A 97 -9.29 -8.75 6.50
CA THR A 97 -8.12 -9.63 6.57
C THR A 97 -6.89 -9.08 5.82
N ASN A 98 -7.11 -8.19 4.85
CA ASN A 98 -6.06 -7.55 4.06
C ASN A 98 -5.67 -6.17 4.59
N LEU A 99 -6.35 -5.66 5.62
CA LEU A 99 -6.23 -4.29 6.09
C LEU A 99 -5.65 -4.25 7.51
N LEU A 100 -4.77 -3.29 7.78
CA LEU A 100 -4.07 -3.11 9.05
C LEU A 100 -4.02 -1.63 9.46
N VAL A 101 -4.21 -1.33 10.74
CA VAL A 101 -3.95 0.01 11.28
C VAL A 101 -2.46 0.22 11.46
N VAL A 102 -1.92 1.28 10.85
CA VAL A 102 -0.52 1.69 10.99
C VAL A 102 -0.40 3.19 11.20
N CYS A 103 0.58 3.62 12.00
CA CYS A 103 0.87 5.03 12.22
C CYS A 103 1.55 5.65 10.99
N GLY A 104 1.36 6.96 10.85
CA GLY A 104 1.89 7.76 9.75
C GLY A 104 1.06 7.72 8.47
N ASP A 105 1.69 8.20 7.41
CA ASP A 105 1.15 8.33 6.06
C ASP A 105 2.08 7.66 5.05
N GLY A 106 1.84 7.85 3.75
CA GLY A 106 2.67 7.20 2.71
C GLY A 106 4.16 7.57 2.72
N THR A 107 4.59 8.50 3.57
CA THR A 107 5.98 8.98 3.68
C THR A 107 6.50 9.05 5.13
N SER A 108 5.63 8.88 6.13
CA SER A 108 5.99 9.00 7.55
C SER A 108 5.52 7.78 8.37
N GLY A 109 6.15 7.56 9.51
CA GLY A 109 5.79 6.48 10.43
C GLY A 109 5.96 5.08 9.84
N CYS A 110 5.30 4.09 10.45
CA CYS A 110 5.34 2.71 9.98
C CYS A 110 4.71 2.55 8.59
N HIS A 111 3.69 3.34 8.26
CA HIS A 111 3.08 3.32 6.93
C HIS A 111 4.09 3.73 5.83
N GLY A 112 4.87 4.78 6.07
CA GLY A 112 5.93 5.22 5.16
C GLY A 112 7.02 4.16 5.00
N MET A 113 7.47 3.56 6.10
CA MET A 113 8.48 2.48 6.05
C MET A 113 7.99 1.26 5.27
N LEU A 114 6.73 0.84 5.46
CA LEU A 114 6.13 -0.28 4.69
C LEU A 114 6.00 0.05 3.21
N THR A 115 5.77 1.32 2.86
CA THR A 115 5.61 1.75 1.47
C THR A 115 6.95 1.86 0.75
N ASP A 116 7.93 2.49 1.39
CA ASP A 116 9.19 2.88 0.74
C ASP A 116 10.34 1.89 1.01
N ARG A 117 10.39 1.28 2.20
CA ARG A 117 11.51 0.45 2.67
C ARG A 117 11.09 -0.81 3.43
N PRO A 118 10.16 -1.62 2.89
CA PRO A 118 9.62 -2.77 3.61
C PRO A 118 10.64 -3.85 3.98
N TRP A 119 11.77 -3.92 3.27
CA TRP A 119 12.85 -4.85 3.56
C TRP A 119 13.60 -4.52 4.86
N GLU A 120 13.66 -3.27 5.29
CA GLU A 120 14.29 -2.88 6.57
C GLU A 120 13.48 -3.40 7.76
N LEU A 121 12.20 -3.69 7.54
CA LEU A 121 11.24 -4.17 8.52
C LEU A 121 10.96 -5.67 8.40
N ASP A 122 11.61 -6.38 7.48
CA ASP A 122 11.26 -7.78 7.15
C ASP A 122 9.74 -7.95 6.92
N ALA A 123 9.09 -6.96 6.29
CA ALA A 123 7.63 -6.81 6.30
C ALA A 123 6.84 -8.00 5.73
N GLU A 124 7.41 -8.71 4.74
CA GLU A 124 6.79 -9.95 4.22
C GLU A 124 6.84 -11.09 5.25
N LYS A 125 7.95 -11.23 5.99
CA LYS A 125 8.08 -12.25 7.04
C LYS A 125 7.07 -11.99 8.15
N HIS A 126 6.93 -10.73 8.57
CA HIS A 126 5.96 -10.31 9.57
C HIS A 126 4.50 -10.29 9.10
N GLY A 127 4.25 -10.65 7.83
CA GLY A 127 2.92 -10.68 7.24
C GLY A 127 2.28 -9.30 7.07
N TRP A 128 3.04 -8.22 7.23
CA TRP A 128 2.58 -6.84 7.03
C TRP A 128 2.36 -6.54 5.56
N ILE A 129 3.10 -7.22 4.67
CA ILE A 129 2.98 -7.12 3.23
C ILE A 129 2.83 -8.50 2.61
N ILE A 130 1.99 -8.58 1.58
CA ILE A 130 1.85 -9.76 0.73
C ILE A 130 2.23 -9.33 -0.69
N GLY A 131 3.31 -9.93 -1.20
CA GLY A 131 3.85 -9.62 -2.51
C GLY A 131 2.80 -9.72 -3.63
N ARG A 132 2.90 -8.81 -4.61
CA ARG A 132 1.92 -8.71 -5.71
C ARG A 132 1.75 -9.99 -6.51
N ASN A 133 2.82 -10.77 -6.65
CA ASN A 133 2.84 -12.03 -7.39
C ASN A 133 2.53 -13.24 -6.50
N SER A 134 2.35 -13.04 -5.19
CA SER A 134 1.94 -14.12 -4.29
C SER A 134 0.49 -14.50 -4.56
N ILE A 135 0.19 -15.80 -4.51
CA ILE A 135 -1.17 -16.35 -4.55
C ILE A 135 -1.80 -16.47 -3.17
N ALA A 136 -1.06 -16.16 -2.10
CA ALA A 136 -1.53 -16.34 -0.73
C ALA A 136 -2.79 -15.53 -0.44
N ASP A 137 -3.73 -16.13 0.29
CA ASP A 137 -4.89 -15.42 0.81
C ASP A 137 -4.47 -14.60 2.05
N PRO A 138 -4.76 -13.29 2.13
CA PRO A 138 -4.47 -12.52 3.34
C PRO A 138 -5.04 -13.15 4.61
N ALA A 139 -6.20 -13.80 4.56
CA ALA A 139 -6.78 -14.49 5.71
C ALA A 139 -5.91 -15.65 6.24
N LEU A 140 -5.04 -16.22 5.39
CA LEU A 140 -4.20 -17.37 5.71
C LEU A 140 -2.72 -17.01 5.95
N VAL A 141 -2.38 -15.73 5.91
CA VAL A 141 -1.02 -15.26 6.22
C VAL A 141 -1.06 -14.65 7.62
N PRO A 142 -0.30 -15.17 8.61
CA PRO A 142 -0.29 -14.62 9.95
C PRO A 142 0.38 -13.24 9.97
N VAL A 143 0.04 -12.43 10.95
CA VAL A 143 0.56 -11.07 11.14
C VAL A 143 1.25 -11.00 12.50
N LEU A 144 2.47 -10.47 12.53
CA LEU A 144 3.09 -10.11 13.80
C LEU A 144 2.49 -8.78 14.29
N VAL A 145 1.71 -8.83 15.36
CA VAL A 145 1.07 -7.67 15.96
C VAL A 145 1.85 -7.28 17.21
N ALA A 146 2.33 -6.03 17.28
CA ALA A 146 3.31 -5.58 18.27
C ALA A 146 2.93 -5.84 19.75
N TRP A 147 1.64 -5.82 20.09
CA TRP A 147 1.14 -6.08 21.45
C TRP A 147 0.53 -7.46 21.64
N LEU A 148 0.30 -8.23 20.57
CA LEU A 148 -0.45 -9.50 20.62
C LEU A 148 0.41 -10.71 20.24
N GLY A 149 1.53 -10.50 19.53
CA GLY A 149 2.31 -11.57 18.93
C GLY A 149 1.75 -11.97 17.57
N TRP A 150 2.03 -13.21 17.14
CA TRP A 150 1.55 -13.73 15.86
C TRP A 150 0.06 -14.04 15.93
N ALA A 151 -0.71 -13.56 14.96
CA ALA A 151 -2.15 -13.81 14.88
C ALA A 151 -2.65 -13.85 13.43
N TYR A 152 -3.69 -14.63 13.17
CA TYR A 152 -4.44 -14.57 11.92
C TYR A 152 -5.53 -13.51 12.01
N PRO A 153 -5.65 -12.61 11.01
CA PRO A 153 -6.80 -11.73 10.93
C PRO A 153 -8.00 -12.50 10.41
N LEU A 154 -9.11 -12.48 11.15
CA LEU A 154 -10.33 -13.18 10.80
C LEU A 154 -11.32 -12.28 10.05
N ALA A 155 -12.19 -12.90 9.26
CA ALA A 155 -13.20 -12.19 8.45
C ALA A 155 -14.27 -11.48 9.29
N ASP A 156 -14.46 -11.89 10.55
CA ASP A 156 -15.38 -11.25 11.50
C ASP A 156 -14.79 -9.99 12.16
N GLY A 157 -13.56 -9.63 11.81
CA GLY A 157 -12.86 -8.47 12.38
C GLY A 157 -12.22 -8.77 13.73
N THR A 158 -11.88 -10.03 14.03
CA THR A 158 -11.12 -10.40 15.23
C THR A 158 -9.72 -10.92 14.89
N TRP A 159 -8.90 -11.14 15.92
CA TRP A 159 -7.61 -11.81 15.83
C TRP A 159 -7.72 -13.22 16.38
N GLN A 160 -7.21 -14.22 15.64
CA GLN A 160 -6.91 -15.53 16.18
C GLN A 160 -5.43 -15.59 16.55
N VAL A 161 -5.12 -15.57 17.85
CA VAL A 161 -3.75 -15.64 18.35
C VAL A 161 -3.14 -17.02 18.07
N ILE A 162 -1.86 -17.04 17.72
CA ILE A 162 -1.07 -18.25 17.55
C ILE A 162 -0.26 -18.45 18.83
N GLU A 163 -0.69 -19.39 19.67
CA GLU A 163 -0.09 -19.65 20.99
C GLU A 163 1.25 -20.40 20.89
N ASP A 164 1.48 -21.15 19.79
CA ASP A 164 2.72 -21.90 19.54
C ASP A 164 3.49 -21.33 18.33
N ILE A 165 4.57 -20.61 18.62
CA ILE A 165 5.41 -19.93 17.61
C ILE A 165 6.10 -20.94 16.67
N ALA A 166 6.27 -22.20 17.07
CA ALA A 166 6.87 -23.23 16.21
C ALA A 166 6.07 -23.45 14.91
N ALA A 167 4.77 -23.14 14.90
CA ALA A 167 3.89 -23.26 13.74
C ALA A 167 4.08 -22.16 12.67
N VAL A 168 4.78 -21.07 12.97
CA VAL A 168 4.86 -19.88 12.08
C VAL A 168 6.21 -19.77 11.36
N THR A 169 7.26 -20.42 11.87
CA THR A 169 8.64 -20.27 11.38
C THR A 169 9.15 -21.44 10.52
N SER A 170 8.25 -22.26 9.99
CA SER A 170 8.59 -23.43 9.13
C SER A 170 8.63 -23.10 7.65
#